data_AF-A0A511R4W3-F1
#
_entry.id   AF-A0A511R4W3-F1
#
_cell.length_a   1.000
_cell.length_b   1.000
_cell.length_c   1.000
_cell.angle_alpha   90.00
_cell.angle_beta   90.00
_cell.angle_gamma   90.00
#
_symmetry.space_group_name_H-M   'P 1'
#
loop_
_entity.id
_entity.type
_entity.pdbx_description
1 polymer ?
#
loop_
_entity_poly.entity_id
_entity_poly.type
_entity_poly.pdbx_seq_one_letter_code
_entity_poly.pdbx_strand_id
1 'polypeptide(L)'
;MKKSGFTLIELLIVIAIIGILAAVLVPNLLNARRTAQIRAEQAYAQNVYKTANAAIAENPNIAEASVDTDNCTASYTVGSYNAGGAPGTLTTCEVDYDPTTQSVSVTYGGATTPDATIP
;
A
#
# COMPACT_ATOMS: atom_id res chain seq x y z
N MET A 1 36.88 35.56 -27.56
CA MET A 1 36.10 34.30 -27.47
C MET A 1 34.64 34.65 -27.74
N LYS A 2 34.04 34.18 -28.84
CA LYS A 2 32.63 34.44 -29.15
C LYS A 2 31.77 33.56 -28.24
N LYS A 3 30.99 34.16 -27.34
CA LYS A 3 29.94 33.46 -26.60
C LYS A 3 28.80 33.19 -27.57
N SER A 4 28.52 31.92 -27.88
CA SER A 4 27.26 31.52 -28.50
C SER A 4 26.16 31.68 -27.44
N GLY A 5 25.25 32.62 -27.66
CA GLY A 5 24.06 32.80 -26.84
C GLY A 5 22.94 31.88 -27.34
N PHE A 6 22.18 31.30 -26.40
CA PHE A 6 20.96 30.57 -26.68
C PHE A 6 19.90 31.54 -27.21
N THR A 7 19.19 31.19 -28.28
CA THR A 7 18.15 32.07 -28.82
C THR A 7 16.86 31.97 -28.00
N LEU A 8 16.11 33.07 -27.91
CA LEU A 8 14.80 33.06 -27.23
C LEU A 8 13.83 32.10 -27.92
N ILE A 9 13.91 31.96 -29.25
CA ILE A 9 13.04 31.06 -30.01
C ILE A 9 13.35 29.59 -29.74
N GLU A 10 14.62 29.21 -29.56
CA GLU A 10 15.00 27.86 -29.14
C GLU A 10 14.41 27.53 -27.78
N LEU A 11 14.46 28.46 -26.83
CA LEU A 11 13.89 28.23 -25.50
C LEU A 11 12.36 28.07 -25.57
N LEU A 12 11.69 28.88 -26.41
CA LEU A 12 10.23 28.82 -26.58
C LEU A 12 9.75 27.50 -27.17
N ILE A 13 10.43 26.97 -28.19
CA ILE A 13 10.05 25.69 -28.79
C ILE A 13 10.27 24.53 -27.81
N VAL A 14 11.34 24.57 -27.02
CA VAL A 14 11.64 23.52 -26.02
C VAL A 14 10.54 23.45 -24.96
N ILE A 15 10.14 24.58 -24.37
CA ILE A 15 9.06 24.57 -23.37
C ILE A 15 7.71 24.19 -23.97
N ALA A 16 7.47 24.52 -25.25
CA ALA A 16 6.25 24.11 -25.95
C ALA A 16 6.17 22.59 -26.10
N ILE A 17 7.25 21.93 -26.51
CA ILE A 17 7.30 20.47 -26.63
C ILE A 17 7.20 19.80 -25.26
N ILE A 18 7.92 20.29 -24.24
CA ILE A 18 7.81 19.79 -22.87
C ILE A 18 6.36 19.93 -22.36
N GLY A 19 5.68 21.04 -22.66
CA GLY A 19 4.29 21.27 -22.29
C GLY A 19 3.33 20.23 -22.89
N ILE A 20 3.49 19.90 -24.18
CA ILE A 20 2.66 18.89 -24.86
C ILE A 20 2.90 17.51 -24.24
N LEU A 21 4.16 17.14 -24.01
CA LEU A 21 4.50 15.86 -23.38
C LEU A 21 3.93 15.78 -21.96
N ALA A 22 4.16 16.81 -21.14
CA ALA A 22 3.69 16.85 -19.76
C ALA A 22 2.15 16.73 -19.66
N ALA A 23 1.41 17.35 -20.58
CA ALA A 23 -0.06 17.30 -20.59
C ALA A 23 -0.60 15.86 -20.72
N VAL A 24 0.06 14.99 -21.48
CA VAL A 24 -0.36 13.59 -21.67
C VAL A 24 0.23 12.68 -20.59
N LEU A 25 1.48 12.92 -20.19
CA LEU A 25 2.21 12.05 -19.26
C LEU A 25 1.76 12.18 -17.80
N VAL A 26 1.48 13.40 -17.32
CA VAL A 26 1.11 13.65 -15.92
C VAL A 26 -0.15 12.88 -15.48
N PRO A 27 -1.29 12.91 -16.18
CA PRO A 27 -2.49 12.19 -15.74
C PRO A 27 -2.27 10.67 -15.71
N ASN A 28 -1.55 10.12 -16.68
CA ASN A 28 -1.23 8.69 -16.71
C ASN A 28 -0.34 8.28 -15.53
N LEU A 29 0.69 9.08 -15.23
CA LEU A 29 1.56 8.85 -14.09
C LEU A 29 0.79 8.87 -12.76
N LEU A 30 -0.12 9.82 -12.57
CA LEU A 30 -0.94 9.91 -11.35
C LEU A 30 -1.83 8.67 -11.18
N ASN A 31 -2.46 8.20 -12.27
CA ASN A 31 -3.29 6.99 -12.24
C ASN A 31 -2.47 5.73 -11.97
N ALA A 32 -1.28 5.61 -12.57
CA ALA A 32 -0.36 4.50 -12.33
C ALA A 32 0.10 4.46 -10.87
N ARG A 33 0.46 5.61 -10.29
CA ARG A 33 0.83 5.72 -8.87
C ARG A 33 -0.33 5.34 -7.95
N ARG A 34 -1.54 5.84 -8.22
CA ARG A 34 -2.74 5.47 -7.46
C ARG A 34 -2.94 3.95 -7.50
N THR A 35 -2.96 3.37 -8.70
CA THR A 35 -3.14 1.91 -8.85
C THR A 35 -2.08 1.12 -8.10
N ALA A 36 -0.81 1.53 -8.15
CA ALA A 36 0.27 0.89 -7.42
C ALA A 36 0.05 0.93 -5.89
N GLN A 37 -0.46 2.06 -5.36
CA GLN A 37 -0.81 2.19 -3.94
C GLN A 37 -1.94 1.23 -3.54
N ILE A 38 -3.03 1.18 -4.31
CA ILE A 38 -4.14 0.24 -4.07
C ILE A 38 -3.64 -1.21 -4.02
N ARG A 39 -2.77 -1.58 -4.97
CA ARG A 39 -2.20 -2.93 -5.02
C ARG A 39 -1.27 -3.23 -3.86
N ALA A 40 -0.47 -2.25 -3.42
CA ALA A 40 0.41 -2.40 -2.28
C ALA A 40 -0.38 -2.60 -0.98
N GLU A 41 -1.46 -1.84 -0.77
CA GLU A 41 -2.36 -1.98 0.38
C GLU A 41 -3.03 -3.36 0.41
N GLN A 42 -3.59 -3.79 -0.72
CA GLN A 42 -4.19 -5.12 -0.84
C GLN A 42 -3.17 -6.24 -0.60
N ALA A 43 -1.96 -6.11 -1.15
CA ALA A 43 -0.90 -7.10 -0.96
C ALA A 43 -0.44 -7.17 0.50
N TYR A 44 -0.35 -6.02 1.18
CA TYR A 44 0.00 -5.97 2.59
C TYR A 44 -1.09 -6.63 3.45
N ALA A 45 -2.36 -6.31 3.25
CA ALA A 45 -3.46 -6.94 3.99
C ALA A 45 -3.51 -8.48 3.77
N GLN A 46 -3.23 -8.94 2.55
CA GLN A 46 -3.06 -10.37 2.25
C GLN A 46 -1.89 -11.00 3.02
N ASN A 47 -0.78 -10.27 3.20
CA ASN A 47 0.34 -10.74 3.98
C ASN A 47 0.00 -10.79 5.48
N VAL A 48 -0.72 -9.79 6.00
CA VAL A 48 -1.23 -9.79 7.38
C VAL A 48 -2.09 -11.04 7.64
N TYR A 49 -3.07 -11.29 6.77
CA TYR A 49 -3.94 -12.48 6.84
C TYR A 49 -3.14 -13.79 6.84
N LYS A 50 -2.17 -13.93 5.93
CA LYS A 50 -1.30 -15.12 5.85
C LYS A 50 -0.42 -15.28 7.09
N THR A 51 0.06 -14.17 7.64
CA THR A 51 0.91 -14.15 8.85
C THR A 51 0.11 -14.63 10.06
N ALA A 52 -1.12 -14.12 10.22
CA ALA A 52 -2.06 -14.55 11.26
C ALA A 52 -2.38 -16.05 11.14
N ASN A 53 -2.75 -16.50 9.94
CA ASN A 53 -3.06 -17.90 9.69
C ASN A 53 -1.87 -18.84 9.86
N ALA A 54 -0.65 -18.39 9.57
CA ALA A 54 0.55 -19.19 9.83
C ALA A 54 0.75 -19.43 11.34
N ALA A 55 0.54 -18.41 12.18
CA ALA A 55 0.66 -18.54 13.63
C ALA A 55 -0.43 -19.45 14.23
N ILE A 56 -1.66 -19.34 13.75
CA ILE A 56 -2.77 -20.21 14.19
C ILE A 56 -2.53 -21.66 13.76
N ALA A 57 -2.02 -21.88 12.54
CA ALA A 57 -1.69 -23.21 12.06
C ALA A 57 -0.55 -23.87 12.86
N GLU A 58 0.40 -23.07 13.37
CA GLU A 58 1.46 -23.56 14.26
C GLU A 58 0.93 -23.90 15.66
N ASN A 59 0.07 -23.05 16.22
CA ASN A 59 -0.52 -23.25 17.55
C ASN A 59 -2.05 -23.07 17.52
N PRO A 60 -2.83 -24.17 17.49
CA PRO A 60 -4.30 -24.08 17.47
C PRO A 60 -4.91 -23.57 18.78
N ASN A 61 -4.11 -23.42 19.85
CA ASN A 61 -4.52 -22.83 21.13
C ASN A 61 -3.87 -21.45 21.35
N ILE A 62 -3.53 -20.74 20.27
CA ILE A 62 -2.99 -19.39 20.36
C ILE A 62 -3.99 -18.47 21.08
N ALA A 63 -3.49 -17.63 21.99
CA ALA A 63 -4.34 -16.68 22.70
C ALA A 63 -4.81 -15.59 21.73
N GLU A 64 -6.10 -15.22 21.81
CA GLU A 64 -6.72 -14.19 20.98
C GLU A 64 -5.91 -12.90 20.93
N ALA A 65 -5.49 -12.40 22.10
CA ALA A 65 -4.66 -11.21 22.25
C ALA A 65 -3.27 -11.26 21.56
N SER A 66 -2.85 -12.43 21.05
CA SER A 66 -1.62 -12.56 20.26
C SER A 66 -1.86 -12.36 18.76
N VAL A 67 -3.08 -12.59 18.28
CA VAL A 67 -3.46 -12.53 16.86
C VAL A 67 -4.28 -11.27 16.58
N ASP A 68 -5.24 -10.99 17.45
CA ASP A 68 -6.06 -9.79 17.41
C ASP A 68 -5.27 -8.63 18.00
N THR A 69 -4.77 -7.76 17.12
CA THR A 69 -4.03 -6.57 17.51
C THR A 69 -4.75 -5.28 17.15
N ASP A 70 -6.01 -5.32 16.70
CA ASP A 70 -6.87 -4.22 16.21
C ASP A 70 -6.27 -3.27 15.15
N ASN A 71 -4.96 -3.27 14.97
CA ASN A 71 -4.24 -2.28 14.21
C ASN A 71 -3.01 -2.90 13.53
N CYS A 72 -3.06 -2.96 12.20
CA CYS A 72 -1.95 -3.36 11.35
C CYS A 72 -1.44 -2.20 10.46
N THR A 73 -1.75 -0.94 10.79
CA THR A 73 -1.47 0.24 9.94
C THR A 73 0.01 0.60 9.82
N ALA A 74 0.87 0.09 10.70
CA ALA A 74 2.32 0.29 10.65
C ALA A 74 3.08 -1.01 10.36
N SER A 75 2.72 -2.06 11.09
CA SER A 75 3.27 -3.41 10.95
C SER A 75 2.32 -4.39 11.62
N TYR A 76 2.40 -5.67 11.24
CA TYR A 76 1.70 -6.74 11.94
C TYR A 76 2.69 -7.86 12.25
N THR A 77 2.71 -8.31 13.51
CA THR A 77 3.58 -9.37 14.00
C THR A 77 2.79 -10.25 14.96
N VAL A 78 2.83 -11.56 14.74
CA VAL A 78 2.24 -12.56 15.63
C VAL A 78 3.24 -13.70 15.82
N GLY A 79 3.61 -13.97 17.07
CA GLY A 79 4.70 -14.90 17.37
C GLY A 79 5.98 -14.51 16.64
N SER A 80 6.51 -15.43 15.81
CA SER A 80 7.72 -15.21 15.00
C SER A 80 7.44 -14.69 13.58
N TYR A 81 6.17 -14.52 13.21
CA TYR A 81 5.78 -14.12 11.85
C TYR A 81 5.55 -12.62 11.77
N ASN A 82 6.06 -11.99 10.71
CA ASN A 82 5.94 -10.56 10.46
C ASN A 82 5.46 -10.30 9.03
N ALA A 83 4.44 -9.44 8.88
CA ALA A 83 3.86 -9.10 7.57
C ALA A 83 4.67 -8.03 6.80
N GLY A 84 5.78 -7.56 7.36
CA GLY A 84 6.55 -6.43 6.86
C GLY A 84 5.98 -5.08 7.32
N GLY A 85 6.55 -4.01 6.75
CA GLY A 85 6.05 -2.65 6.95
C GLY A 85 4.83 -2.35 6.08
N ALA A 86 3.85 -1.66 6.65
CA ALA A 86 2.67 -1.22 5.92
C ALA A 86 3.01 -0.12 4.89
N PRO A 87 2.28 -0.04 3.76
CA PRO A 87 2.38 1.08 2.84
C PRO A 87 1.96 2.39 3.54
N GLY A 88 2.69 3.48 3.31
CA GLY A 88 2.38 4.78 3.94
C GLY A 88 1.08 5.45 3.49
N THR A 89 0.31 4.83 2.58
CA THR A 89 -1.01 5.29 2.15
C THR A 89 -2.16 4.57 2.85
N LEU A 90 -1.85 3.53 3.61
CA LEU A 90 -2.81 2.78 4.42
C LEU A 90 -3.27 3.64 5.60
N THR A 91 -4.58 3.78 5.76
CA THR A 91 -5.20 4.61 6.81
C THR A 91 -5.89 3.78 7.86
N THR A 92 -6.44 2.63 7.46
CA THR A 92 -7.17 1.69 8.29
C THR A 92 -6.64 0.29 8.00
N CYS A 93 -6.45 -0.49 9.05
CA CYS A 93 -6.02 -1.88 8.97
C CYS A 93 -6.30 -2.51 10.34
N GLU A 94 -7.25 -3.42 10.39
CA GLU A 94 -7.74 -4.08 11.59
C GLU A 94 -7.77 -5.59 11.34
N VAL A 95 -7.34 -6.36 12.33
CA VAL A 95 -7.28 -7.82 12.27
C VAL A 95 -8.25 -8.32 13.32
N ASP A 96 -9.25 -9.07 12.90
CA ASP A 96 -10.25 -9.68 13.78
C ASP A 96 -10.00 -11.20 13.79
N TYR A 97 -9.96 -11.80 14.97
CA TYR A 97 -9.71 -13.22 15.14
C TYR A 97 -10.75 -13.85 16.06
N ASP A 98 -11.43 -14.87 15.57
CA ASP A 98 -12.35 -15.68 16.37
C ASP A 98 -11.64 -16.93 16.89
N PRO A 99 -11.34 -17.03 18.20
CA PRO A 99 -10.66 -18.20 18.77
C PRO A 99 -11.53 -19.46 18.78
N THR A 100 -12.85 -19.34 18.64
CA THR A 100 -13.77 -20.49 18.64
C THR A 100 -13.77 -21.22 17.32
N THR A 101 -13.69 -20.48 16.22
CA THR A 101 -13.69 -21.00 14.84
C THR A 101 -12.29 -21.01 14.21
N GLN A 102 -11.31 -20.39 14.87
CA GLN A 102 -9.95 -20.17 14.38
C GLN A 102 -9.91 -19.41 13.04
N SER A 103 -10.91 -18.55 12.79
CA SER A 103 -10.94 -17.71 11.60
C SER A 103 -10.34 -16.34 11.87
N VAL A 104 -9.60 -15.82 10.89
CA VAL A 104 -9.08 -14.46 10.89
C VAL A 104 -9.79 -13.68 9.80
N SER A 105 -10.11 -12.41 10.05
CA SER A 105 -10.44 -11.47 9.00
C SER A 105 -9.57 -10.22 9.09
N VAL A 106 -9.27 -9.60 7.95
CA VAL A 106 -8.46 -8.37 7.89
C VAL A 106 -9.23 -7.31 7.13
N THR A 107 -9.63 -6.24 7.82
CA THR A 107 -10.29 -5.07 7.22
C THR A 107 -9.25 -3.99 7.00
N TYR A 108 -9.12 -3.49 5.78
CA TYR A 108 -8.10 -2.51 5.41
C TYR A 108 -8.66 -1.43 4.50
N GLY A 109 -8.06 -0.25 4.56
CA GLY A 109 -8.41 0.88 3.71
C GLY A 109 -7.30 1.93 3.72
N GLY A 110 -7.32 2.77 2.70
CA GLY A 110 -6.28 3.77 2.44
C GLY A 110 -6.89 5.08 1.98
N ALA A 111 -6.05 6.10 1.83
CA ALA A 111 -6.51 7.46 1.54
C ALA A 111 -7.36 7.60 0.26
N THR A 112 -7.25 6.66 -0.69
CA THR A 112 -8.03 6.67 -1.93
C THR A 112 -8.70 5.34 -2.26
N THR A 113 -8.61 4.38 -1.34
CA THR A 113 -9.15 3.02 -1.44
C THR A 113 -10.29 2.87 -0.45
N PRO A 114 -11.48 2.43 -0.90
CA PRO A 114 -12.55 2.07 0.01
C PRO A 114 -12.10 0.95 0.95
N ASP A 115 -12.65 0.93 2.16
CA ASP A 115 -12.43 -0.17 3.08
C ASP A 115 -12.88 -1.50 2.45
N ALA A 116 -12.05 -2.52 2.62
CA ALA A 116 -12.29 -3.87 2.12
C ALA A 116 -11.85 -4.90 3.17
N THR A 117 -12.54 -6.04 3.20
CA THR A 117 -12.26 -7.11 4.15
C THR A 117 -11.80 -8.36 3.43
N ILE A 118 -10.72 -8.95 3.93
CA ILE A 118 -10.24 -10.29 3.57
C ILE A 118 -10.77 -11.24 4.64
N PRO A 119 -11.66 -12.18 4.30
CA PRO A 119 -12.14 -13.23 5.21
C PRO A 119 -11.11 -14.35 5.36
#